data_AF-A0A3B4UME5-F1
#
_entry.id   AF-A0A3B4UME5-F1
#
_cell.length_a   1.000
_cell.length_b   1.000
_cell.length_c   1.000
_cell.angle_alpha   90.00
_cell.angle_beta   90.00
_cell.angle_gamma   90.00
#
_symmetry.space_group_name_H-M   'P 1'
#
loop_
_entity.id
_entity.type
_entity.pdbx_description
1 polymer ?
#
loop_
_entity_poly.entity_id
_entity_poly.type
_entity_poly.pdbx_seq_one_letter_code
_entity_poly.pdbx_strand_id
1 'polypeptide(L)'
;INQTKTWPQAQTYCRERYTDLATVFDTEDMNRLVNTAQDSTGGVTQKAWIGLHDNLTSWRWSSSDSLYYRGVEGDYRNWDNGQPDNFLGDQMCVKMWSGGVWEDSRCFLQNPFICYDGLSSNRFIDRNMNDKKHCVITGKHLHIQWHLPASTHTDGC
;
A
#
# COMPACT_ATOMS: atom_id res chain seq x y z
N ILE A 1 -4.01 4.48 8.79
CA ILE A 1 -4.28 5.37 7.61
C ILE A 1 -5.78 5.63 7.37
N ASN A 2 -6.38 6.62 8.02
CA ASN A 2 -7.79 6.99 7.80
C ASN A 2 -7.91 8.20 6.84
N GLN A 3 -7.45 8.06 5.59
CA GLN A 3 -7.46 9.14 4.59
C GLN A 3 -7.69 8.57 3.18
N THR A 4 -8.28 9.37 2.29
CA THR A 4 -8.36 9.10 0.86
C THR A 4 -7.41 10.01 0.09
N LYS A 5 -6.72 9.47 -0.91
CA LYS A 5 -5.76 10.21 -1.73
C LYS A 5 -5.81 9.75 -3.18
N THR A 6 -5.32 10.57 -4.10
CA THR A 6 -4.99 10.07 -5.44
C THR A 6 -3.86 9.06 -5.35
N TRP A 7 -3.72 8.16 -6.33
CA TRP A 7 -2.64 7.18 -6.36
C TRP A 7 -1.25 7.81 -6.13
N PRO A 8 -0.84 8.88 -6.85
CA PRO A 8 0.47 9.49 -6.61
C PRO A 8 0.61 10.11 -5.22
N GLN A 9 -0.45 10.74 -4.70
CA GLN A 9 -0.44 11.28 -3.34
C GLN A 9 -0.36 10.18 -2.26
N ALA A 10 -1.02 9.04 -2.51
CA ALA A 10 -0.96 7.86 -1.65
C ALA A 10 0.44 7.26 -1.65
N GLN A 11 1.08 7.14 -2.83
CA GLN A 11 2.47 6.72 -2.98
C GLN A 11 3.42 7.61 -2.20
N THR A 12 3.32 8.93 -2.37
CA THR A 12 4.12 9.90 -1.60
C THR A 12 3.93 9.70 -0.10
N TYR A 13 2.67 9.60 0.37
CA TYR A 13 2.39 9.37 1.78
C TYR A 13 3.06 8.09 2.31
N CYS A 14 2.97 6.99 1.56
CA CYS A 14 3.56 5.73 1.99
C CYS A 14 5.09 5.80 2.02
N ARG A 15 5.73 6.45 1.04
CA ARG A 15 7.20 6.63 1.03
C ARG A 15 7.72 7.56 2.12
N GLU A 16 6.91 8.51 2.58
CA GLU A 16 7.26 9.40 3.69
C GLU A 16 7.21 8.70 5.05
N ARG A 17 6.45 7.62 5.19
CA ARG A 17 6.12 6.99 6.50
C ARG A 17 6.49 5.52 6.60
N TYR A 18 6.61 4.84 5.47
CA TYR A 18 6.85 3.41 5.31
C TYR A 18 7.79 3.21 4.10
N THR A 19 7.71 2.07 3.42
CA THR A 19 8.53 1.80 2.23
C THR A 19 7.88 2.34 0.95
N ASP A 20 6.66 1.89 0.62
CA ASP A 20 5.93 2.31 -0.60
C ASP A 20 4.44 1.94 -0.47
N LEU A 21 3.62 2.09 -1.51
CA LEU A 21 2.32 1.45 -1.62
C LEU A 21 2.44 -0.08 -1.57
N ALA A 22 1.36 -0.74 -1.14
CA ALA A 22 1.26 -2.19 -1.03
C ALA A 22 1.78 -2.89 -2.29
N THR A 23 2.84 -3.67 -2.13
CA THR A 23 3.45 -4.47 -3.20
C THR A 23 3.22 -5.94 -2.89
N VAL A 24 2.65 -6.69 -3.82
CA VAL A 24 2.37 -8.12 -3.64
C VAL A 24 3.41 -8.92 -4.39
N PHE A 25 4.11 -9.78 -3.65
CA PHE A 25 5.21 -10.58 -4.13
C PHE A 25 4.78 -12.01 -4.49
N ASP A 26 3.92 -12.59 -3.67
CA ASP A 26 3.46 -13.95 -3.83
C ASP A 26 2.03 -14.11 -3.28
N THR A 27 1.52 -15.33 -3.33
CA THR A 27 0.21 -15.68 -2.78
C THR A 27 0.14 -15.49 -1.25
N GLU A 28 1.25 -15.63 -0.53
CA GLU A 28 1.27 -15.41 0.91
C GLU A 28 1.07 -13.93 1.23
N ASP A 29 1.73 -13.05 0.48
CA ASP A 29 1.52 -11.61 0.56
C ASP A 29 0.13 -11.20 0.15
N MET A 30 -0.44 -11.83 -0.88
CA MET A 30 -1.83 -11.62 -1.23
C MET A 30 -2.76 -11.95 -0.05
N ASN A 31 -2.55 -13.09 0.62
CA ASN A 31 -3.35 -13.49 1.78
C ASN A 31 -3.19 -12.51 2.96
N ARG A 32 -1.94 -12.08 3.25
CA ARG A 32 -1.67 -11.09 4.31
C ARG A 32 -2.34 -9.75 4.00
N LEU A 33 -2.28 -9.32 2.74
CA LEU A 33 -2.90 -8.08 2.27
C LEU A 33 -4.42 -8.15 2.34
N VAL A 34 -5.04 -9.28 1.98
CA VAL A 34 -6.49 -9.50 2.12
C VAL A 34 -6.92 -9.43 3.57
N ASN A 35 -6.23 -10.14 4.47
CA ASN A 35 -6.55 -10.12 5.90
C ASN A 35 -6.47 -8.69 6.46
N THR A 36 -5.40 -7.96 6.09
CA THR A 36 -5.25 -6.54 6.42
C THR A 36 -6.44 -5.73 5.91
N ALA A 37 -6.79 -5.85 4.62
CA ALA A 37 -7.89 -5.12 4.02
C ALA A 37 -9.27 -5.45 4.62
N GLN A 38 -9.53 -6.71 4.98
CA GLN A 38 -10.79 -7.13 5.60
C GLN A 38 -10.92 -6.60 7.02
N ASP A 39 -9.83 -6.70 7.79
CA ASP A 39 -9.75 -6.18 9.16
C ASP A 39 -9.90 -4.66 9.19
N SER A 40 -9.33 -3.94 8.22
CA SER A 40 -9.58 -2.50 8.09
C SER A 40 -11.02 -2.22 7.77
N THR A 41 -11.57 -2.79 6.70
CA THR A 41 -12.83 -2.33 6.14
C THR A 41 -14.05 -2.75 6.95
N GLY A 42 -13.88 -3.64 7.94
CA GLY A 42 -15.00 -4.25 8.67
C GLY A 42 -15.90 -5.07 7.74
N GLY A 43 -15.32 -5.62 6.66
CA GLY A 43 -16.06 -6.33 5.61
C GLY A 43 -16.79 -5.41 4.60
N VAL A 44 -16.66 -4.08 4.68
CA VAL A 44 -17.26 -3.18 3.68
C VAL A 44 -16.46 -3.24 2.37
N THR A 45 -17.15 -3.20 1.23
CA THR A 45 -16.66 -3.23 -0.17
C THR A 45 -15.82 -2.01 -0.57
N GLN A 46 -14.88 -1.59 0.28
CA GLN A 46 -13.96 -0.50 -0.03
C GLN A 46 -12.83 -1.01 -0.91
N LYS A 47 -12.50 -0.21 -1.91
CA LYS A 47 -11.34 -0.39 -2.78
C LYS A 47 -10.19 0.43 -2.23
N ALA A 48 -8.99 -0.12 -2.25
CA ALA A 48 -7.79 0.60 -1.80
C ALA A 48 -6.71 0.59 -2.88
N TRP A 49 -6.01 1.71 -3.05
CA TRP A 49 -4.84 1.78 -3.91
C TRP A 49 -3.76 0.80 -3.43
N ILE A 50 -3.18 0.09 -4.40
CA ILE A 50 -1.97 -0.72 -4.26
C ILE A 50 -0.88 -0.18 -5.18
N GLY A 51 0.36 -0.64 -5.03
CA GLY A 51 1.52 -0.11 -5.72
C GLY A 51 1.62 -0.45 -7.20
N LEU A 52 0.70 -1.25 -7.76
CA LEU A 52 0.73 -1.63 -9.16
C LEU A 52 0.22 -0.47 -10.03
N HIS A 53 0.99 -0.10 -11.04
CA HIS A 53 0.65 0.94 -12.01
C HIS A 53 1.20 0.59 -13.39
N ASP A 54 0.57 1.10 -14.44
CA ASP A 54 1.05 0.97 -15.81
C ASP A 54 2.01 2.11 -16.12
N ASN A 55 3.15 1.77 -16.72
CA ASN A 55 4.16 2.72 -17.17
C ASN A 55 4.18 2.91 -18.70
N LEU A 56 3.02 2.77 -19.35
CA LEU A 56 2.79 2.86 -20.82
C LEU A 56 3.32 1.69 -21.64
N THR A 57 3.96 0.71 -21.00
CA THR A 57 4.52 -0.47 -21.67
C THR A 57 4.23 -1.76 -20.92
N SER A 58 4.13 -1.70 -19.59
CA SER A 58 3.75 -2.83 -18.76
C SER A 58 3.31 -2.39 -17.36
N TRP A 59 2.57 -3.27 -16.67
CA TRP A 59 2.29 -3.15 -15.24
C TRP A 59 3.56 -3.34 -14.41
N ARG A 60 3.84 -2.40 -13.51
CA ARG A 60 5.00 -2.39 -12.62
C ARG A 60 4.60 -2.00 -11.21
N TRP A 61 5.29 -2.58 -10.23
CA TRP A 61 5.11 -2.16 -8.85
C TRP A 61 5.88 -0.86 -8.59
N SER A 62 5.33 -0.03 -7.72
CA SER A 62 5.92 1.25 -7.35
C SER A 62 7.20 1.08 -6.53
N SER A 63 7.27 0.02 -5.73
CA SER A 63 8.46 -0.33 -4.96
C SER A 63 9.57 -0.76 -5.91
N SER A 64 10.70 -0.06 -5.85
CA SER A 64 11.81 -0.13 -6.80
C SER A 64 12.85 -1.20 -6.46
N ASP A 65 12.51 -2.23 -5.68
CA ASP A 65 13.49 -3.24 -5.31
C ASP A 65 13.81 -4.16 -6.51
N SER A 66 14.76 -3.68 -7.31
CA SER A 66 15.17 -4.19 -8.63
C SER A 66 15.66 -5.63 -8.62
N LEU A 67 16.00 -6.17 -7.45
CA LEU A 67 16.43 -7.57 -7.30
C LEU A 67 15.24 -8.55 -7.43
N TYR A 68 14.01 -8.06 -7.25
CA TYR A 68 12.79 -8.86 -7.21
C TYR A 68 12.13 -9.09 -8.59
N TYR A 69 12.33 -8.16 -9.54
CA TYR A 69 11.80 -8.25 -10.91
C TYR A 69 12.49 -9.32 -11.79
N ARG A 70 13.36 -10.16 -11.23
CA ARG A 70 14.17 -11.14 -11.97
C ARG A 70 13.66 -12.57 -11.88
N GLY A 71 12.38 -12.79 -11.58
CA GLY A 71 11.79 -14.13 -11.50
C GLY A 71 10.27 -14.16 -11.71
N VAL A 72 9.73 -15.38 -11.75
CA VAL A 72 8.30 -15.72 -11.96
C VAL A 72 7.37 -15.05 -10.93
N GLU A 73 7.90 -14.63 -9.79
CA GLU A 73 7.14 -14.02 -8.69
C GLU A 73 6.78 -12.54 -8.97
N GLY A 74 7.57 -11.82 -9.77
CA GLY A 74 7.25 -10.44 -10.19
C GLY A 74 6.02 -10.32 -11.12
N ASP A 75 5.57 -11.44 -11.68
CA ASP A 75 4.44 -11.55 -12.61
C ASP A 75 3.14 -11.98 -11.94
N TYR A 76 3.10 -12.17 -10.61
CA TYR A 76 1.85 -12.48 -9.92
C TYR A 76 0.81 -11.38 -10.16
N ARG A 77 -0.37 -11.75 -10.66
CA ARG A 77 -1.49 -10.85 -10.88
C ARG A 77 -2.79 -11.48 -10.38
N ASN A 78 -3.56 -10.75 -9.59
CA ASN A 78 -4.86 -11.17 -9.09
C ASN A 78 -5.99 -10.28 -9.64
N TRP A 79 -6.03 -10.10 -10.95
CA TRP A 79 -7.05 -9.32 -11.63
C TRP A 79 -8.45 -9.89 -11.39
N ASP A 80 -9.43 -9.01 -11.21
CA ASP A 80 -10.84 -9.38 -11.27
C ASP A 80 -11.22 -9.82 -12.69
N ASN A 81 -12.32 -10.54 -12.81
CA ASN A 81 -12.78 -11.02 -14.10
C ASN A 81 -13.07 -9.85 -15.06
N GLY A 82 -12.40 -9.86 -16.22
CA GLY A 82 -12.51 -8.79 -17.22
C GLY A 82 -11.58 -7.60 -17.00
N GLN A 83 -10.65 -7.67 -16.04
CA GLN A 83 -9.65 -6.63 -15.77
C GLN A 83 -8.24 -7.08 -16.21
N PRO A 84 -7.34 -6.13 -16.51
CA PRO A 84 -7.61 -4.70 -16.69
C PRO A 84 -8.36 -4.43 -18.00
N ASP A 85 -9.32 -3.50 -17.98
CA ASP A 85 -10.12 -3.16 -19.18
C ASP A 85 -9.72 -1.84 -19.83
N ASN A 86 -8.90 -1.02 -19.16
CA ASN A 86 -8.46 0.28 -19.60
C ASN A 86 -9.59 1.12 -20.21
N PHE A 87 -10.74 1.16 -19.53
CA PHE A 87 -11.91 1.94 -19.88
C PHE A 87 -11.54 3.38 -20.22
N LEU A 88 -11.90 3.81 -21.43
CA LEU A 88 -11.59 5.13 -22.01
C LEU A 88 -10.09 5.45 -22.15
N GLY A 89 -9.20 4.47 -21.96
CA GLY A 89 -7.76 4.62 -22.15
C GLY A 89 -7.06 5.42 -21.04
N ASP A 90 -7.66 5.56 -19.86
CA ASP A 90 -7.15 6.42 -18.79
C ASP A 90 -7.01 5.74 -17.41
N GLN A 91 -6.94 4.42 -17.37
CA GLN A 91 -6.84 3.63 -16.14
C GLN A 91 -5.45 3.03 -15.93
N MET A 92 -4.51 3.88 -15.50
CA MET A 92 -3.10 3.48 -15.35
C MET A 92 -2.72 3.05 -13.93
N CYS A 93 -3.66 3.00 -12.98
CA CYS A 93 -3.38 2.71 -11.57
C CYS A 93 -4.30 1.63 -11.02
N VAL A 94 -3.82 0.81 -10.10
CA VAL A 94 -4.57 -0.37 -9.63
C VAL A 94 -5.07 -0.18 -8.22
N LYS A 95 -6.33 -0.56 -8.00
CA LYS A 95 -6.92 -0.70 -6.66
C LYS A 95 -7.43 -2.11 -6.45
N MET A 96 -7.37 -2.53 -5.21
CA MET A 96 -7.74 -3.87 -4.75
C MET A 96 -9.04 -3.80 -3.96
N TRP A 97 -9.92 -4.77 -4.19
CA TRP A 97 -11.10 -5.02 -3.36
C TRP A 97 -10.72 -5.75 -2.06
N SER A 98 -11.54 -5.64 -1.01
CA SER A 98 -11.30 -6.40 0.24
C SER A 98 -11.28 -7.92 0.07
N GLY A 99 -11.85 -8.45 -1.03
CA GLY A 99 -11.76 -9.87 -1.41
C GLY A 99 -10.45 -10.26 -2.10
N GLY A 100 -9.55 -9.30 -2.36
CA GLY A 100 -8.22 -9.51 -2.90
C GLY A 100 -8.09 -9.34 -4.41
N VAL A 101 -9.18 -9.27 -5.16
CA VAL A 101 -9.15 -9.08 -6.62
C VAL A 101 -8.89 -7.62 -7.00
N TRP A 102 -8.31 -7.39 -8.18
CA TRP A 102 -7.77 -6.10 -8.61
C TRP A 102 -8.51 -5.54 -9.83
N GLU A 103 -8.64 -4.22 -9.89
CA GLU A 103 -9.12 -3.50 -11.08
C GLU A 103 -8.21 -2.32 -11.39
N ASP A 104 -8.02 -2.01 -12.67
CA ASP A 104 -7.37 -0.77 -13.08
C ASP A 104 -8.34 0.41 -12.92
N SER A 105 -7.79 1.60 -12.72
CA SER A 105 -8.56 2.79 -12.41
C SER A 105 -7.78 4.07 -12.68
N ARG A 106 -8.53 5.17 -12.82
CA ARG A 106 -7.96 6.51 -13.01
C ARG A 106 -7.16 6.91 -11.78
N CYS A 107 -5.86 7.13 -11.96
CA CYS A 107 -4.91 7.46 -10.89
C CYS A 107 -5.31 8.65 -10.02
N PHE A 108 -6.09 9.58 -10.57
CA PHE A 108 -6.48 10.82 -9.89
C PHE A 108 -7.80 10.72 -9.11
N LEU A 109 -8.42 9.55 -9.05
CA LEU A 109 -9.55 9.32 -8.14
C LEU A 109 -9.06 9.23 -6.70
N GLN A 110 -9.84 9.76 -5.77
CA GLN A 110 -9.56 9.61 -4.35
C GLN A 110 -10.02 8.25 -3.85
N ASN A 111 -9.10 7.44 -3.34
CA ASN A 111 -9.41 6.18 -2.69
C ASN A 111 -8.61 6.04 -1.40
N PRO A 112 -9.08 5.19 -0.46
CA PRO A 112 -8.23 4.60 0.56
C PRO A 112 -6.98 3.96 -0.07
N PHE A 113 -5.97 3.70 0.74
CA PHE A 113 -4.72 3.10 0.25
C PHE A 113 -4.06 2.29 1.35
N ILE A 114 -3.28 1.29 0.93
CA ILE A 114 -2.53 0.40 1.82
C ILE A 114 -1.05 0.61 1.52
N CYS A 115 -0.24 0.80 2.57
CA CYS A 115 1.20 0.93 2.44
C CYS A 115 1.88 -0.42 2.66
N TYR A 116 3.06 -0.58 2.07
CA TYR A 116 4.01 -1.64 2.32
C TYR A 116 5.12 -1.13 3.26
N ASP A 117 5.45 -1.91 4.28
CA ASP A 117 6.59 -1.71 5.15
C ASP A 117 7.48 -2.95 5.17
N GLY A 118 8.58 -2.89 4.40
CA GLY A 118 9.52 -4.00 4.27
C GLY A 118 10.35 -4.29 5.52
N LEU A 119 10.28 -3.42 6.53
CA LEU A 119 10.99 -3.59 7.81
C LEU A 119 10.08 -4.20 8.90
N SER A 120 8.78 -4.32 8.64
CA SER A 120 7.79 -4.80 9.60
C SER A 120 7.52 -6.29 9.44
N SER A 121 7.31 -6.98 10.56
CA SER A 121 6.76 -8.35 10.59
C SER A 121 5.39 -8.43 9.91
N ASN A 122 4.63 -7.33 9.99
CA ASN A 122 3.40 -7.12 9.26
C ASN A 122 3.65 -6.17 8.09
N ARG A 123 3.83 -6.75 6.90
CA ARG A 123 4.29 -6.06 5.69
C ARG A 123 3.30 -5.04 5.12
N PHE A 124 2.03 -5.08 5.51
CA PHE A 124 0.98 -4.21 4.97
C PHE A 124 0.35 -3.36 6.08
N ILE A 125 0.20 -2.06 5.83
CA ILE A 125 -0.28 -1.07 6.81
C ILE A 125 -1.49 -0.32 6.24
N ASP A 126 -2.58 -0.28 7.00
CA ASP A 126 -3.87 0.30 6.60
C ASP A 126 -4.46 1.26 7.65
N ARG A 127 -5.79 1.51 7.58
CA ARG A 127 -6.54 2.35 8.54
C ARG A 127 -6.59 1.84 9.98
N ASN A 128 -6.62 0.53 10.21
CA ASN A 128 -6.76 -0.08 11.53
C ASN A 128 -5.40 -0.44 12.16
N MET A 129 -4.35 -0.56 11.35
CA MET A 129 -2.99 -0.82 11.82
C MET A 129 -2.23 0.43 12.25
N ASN A 130 -2.93 1.49 12.68
CA ASN A 130 -2.29 2.69 13.23
C ASN A 130 -1.29 2.29 14.34
N ASP A 131 -0.01 2.41 14.02
CA ASP A 131 1.10 2.69 14.94
C ASP A 131 1.23 1.77 16.16
N LYS A 132 1.11 0.45 15.99
CA LYS A 132 1.76 -0.48 16.94
C LYS A 132 3.27 -0.42 16.70
N LYS A 133 3.91 0.62 17.25
CA LYS A 133 5.36 0.80 17.25
C LYS A 133 6.02 -0.46 17.80
N HIS A 134 6.90 -1.06 17.03
CA HIS A 134 7.83 -2.05 17.56
C HIS A 134 8.84 -1.32 18.47
N CYS A 135 8.95 -1.76 19.74
CA CYS A 135 10.05 -1.34 20.61
C CYS A 135 11.36 -1.87 20.04
N VAL A 136 12.26 -0.98 19.63
CA VAL A 136 13.63 -1.37 19.28
C VAL A 136 14.47 -1.32 20.55
N ILE A 137 15.01 -2.47 20.97
CA ILE A 137 15.96 -2.52 22.09
C ILE A 137 17.32 -2.05 21.58
N THR A 138 17.72 -0.84 21.96
CA THR A 138 19.10 -0.34 21.77
C THR A 138 19.80 -0.30 23.12
N GLY A 139 20.56 -1.36 23.44
CA GLY A 139 21.26 -1.49 24.72
C GLY A 139 20.35 -1.92 25.89
N LYS A 140 20.68 -1.51 27.13
CA LYS A 140 19.97 -1.89 28.37
C LYS A 140 18.76 -1.00 28.72
N HIS A 141 18.38 -0.05 27.87
CA HIS A 141 17.30 0.89 28.15
C HIS A 141 16.23 0.86 27.06
N LEU A 142 14.96 0.90 27.49
CA LEU A 142 13.79 1.00 26.62
C LEU A 142 13.65 2.45 26.15
N HIS A 143 13.89 2.72 24.86
CA HIS A 143 13.65 4.03 24.27
C HIS A 143 12.43 3.98 23.35
N ILE A 144 11.41 4.80 23.65
CA ILE A 144 10.31 5.07 22.72
C ILE A 144 10.81 6.16 21.77
N GLN A 145 11.26 5.79 20.57
CA GLN A 145 11.54 6.79 19.53
C GLN A 145 10.26 7.13 18.77
N TRP A 146 9.95 8.43 18.73
CA TRP A 146 8.88 9.00 17.93
C TRP A 146 9.48 9.50 16.62
N HIS A 147 9.17 8.85 15.49
CA HIS A 147 9.26 9.53 14.21
C HIS A 147 7.91 10.21 13.96
N LEU A 148 7.78 11.43 14.47
CA LEU A 148 6.69 12.32 14.07
C LEU A 148 6.99 12.79 12.63
N PRO A 149 6.03 12.74 11.70
CA PRO A 149 6.16 13.50 10.47
C PRO A 149 6.14 14.99 10.81
N ALA A 150 7.02 15.75 10.16
CA ALA A 150 7.13 17.19 10.35
C ALA A 150 5.81 17.93 10.07
N SER A 151 5.60 19.04 10.81
CA SER A 151 4.50 20.00 10.81
C SER A 151 3.20 19.53 11.51
N THR A 152 2.77 20.19 12.58
CA THR A 152 2.45 21.62 12.63
C THR A 152 2.98 22.30 13.88
N HIS A 153 3.71 23.40 13.68
CA HIS A 153 3.83 24.47 14.66
C HIS A 153 2.42 25.02 14.93
N THR A 154 2.01 25.02 16.19
CA THR A 154 1.43 26.21 16.82
C THR A 154 1.86 26.19 18.27
N ASP A 155 2.65 27.20 18.64
CA ASP A 155 3.03 27.52 20.00
C ASP A 155 1.78 27.77 20.86
N GLY A 156 1.84 27.30 22.11
CA GLY A 156 0.87 27.61 23.15
C GLY A 156 1.26 26.88 24.42
N CYS A 157 1.88 27.64 25.34
CA CYS A 157 2.54 27.20 26.58
C CYS A 157 1.84 26.11 27.38
#